data_AF-A0A7Y8SQH2-F1
#
_entry.id   AF-A0A7Y8SQH2-F1
#
_cell.length_a   1.000
_cell.length_b   1.000
_cell.length_c   1.000
_cell.angle_alpha   90.00
_cell.angle_beta   90.00
_cell.angle_gamma   90.00
#
_symmetry.space_group_name_H-M   'P 1'
#
loop_
_entity.id
_entity.type
_entity.pdbx_description
1 polymer ?
#
loop_
_entity_poly.entity_id
_entity_poly.type
_entity_poly.pdbx_seq_one_letter_code
_entity_poly.pdbx_strand_id
1 'polypeptide(L)'
;ILREARAPAGLGPAVEAAAAEAAGRIAEALDYVGVLAVELFVEADGTLRVNEIAPRVHNSGHWTIEGAQTCQFENHVRAVMGWPLGSTALRGTSVMRNLLGAEAEAWAELAARPGVHLHLYGKRRVAEGRKMGHVTEIGPLPPPVA
;
A
#
# COMPACT_ATOMS: atom_id res chain seq x y z
N ILE A 1 14.78 2.66 0.26
CA ILE A 1 13.62 2.24 1.10
C ILE A 1 12.44 3.11 0.72
N LEU A 2 11.29 2.50 0.41
CA LEU A 2 10.05 3.25 0.16
C LEU A 2 9.72 4.16 1.36
N ARG A 3 9.64 5.47 1.11
CA ARG A 3 9.31 6.48 2.12
C ARG A 3 7.80 6.69 2.22
N GLU A 4 7.14 6.84 1.08
CA GLU A 4 5.74 7.22 0.96
C GLU A 4 5.04 6.35 -0.09
N ALA A 5 3.76 6.03 0.13
CA ALA A 5 2.89 5.41 -0.86
C ALA A 5 1.61 6.24 -1.00
N ARG A 6 1.13 6.41 -2.23
CA ARG A 6 -0.08 7.19 -2.55
C ARG A 6 -1.09 6.32 -3.27
N ALA A 7 -2.36 6.47 -2.91
CA ALA A 7 -3.48 5.83 -3.60
C ALA A 7 -4.60 6.87 -3.81
N PRO A 8 -5.09 7.08 -5.05
CA PRO A 8 -4.60 6.51 -6.30
C PRO A 8 -3.17 6.98 -6.65
N ALA A 9 -2.52 6.29 -7.59
CA ALA A 9 -1.18 6.64 -8.07
C ALA A 9 -1.21 7.90 -8.93
N GLY A 10 -2.29 8.10 -9.70
CA GLY A 10 -2.46 9.29 -10.54
C GLY A 10 -1.65 9.23 -11.84
N LEU A 11 -1.36 8.02 -12.32
CA LEU A 11 -0.57 7.79 -13.54
C LEU A 11 -1.44 7.68 -14.81
N GLY A 12 -2.75 7.78 -14.65
CA GLY A 12 -3.73 7.69 -15.73
C GLY A 12 -4.22 6.26 -15.97
N PRO A 13 -5.45 6.11 -16.51
CA PRO A 13 -6.14 4.83 -16.57
C PRO A 13 -5.40 3.77 -17.41
N ALA A 14 -4.71 4.17 -18.47
CA ALA A 14 -3.97 3.24 -19.33
C ALA A 14 -2.79 2.58 -18.60
N VAL A 15 -1.99 3.37 -17.88
CA VAL A 15 -0.83 2.88 -17.12
C VAL A 15 -1.30 2.02 -15.94
N GLU A 16 -2.35 2.46 -15.24
CA GLU A 16 -2.91 1.72 -14.10
C GLU A 16 -3.52 0.38 -14.53
N ALA A 17 -4.22 0.34 -15.66
CA ALA A 17 -4.74 -0.90 -16.24
C ALA A 17 -3.62 -1.86 -16.65
N ALA A 18 -2.59 -1.36 -17.34
CA ALA A 18 -1.43 -2.16 -17.75
C ALA A 18 -0.67 -2.72 -16.54
N ALA A 19 -0.54 -1.95 -15.45
CA ALA A 19 0.09 -2.39 -14.22
C ALA A 19 -0.71 -3.51 -13.53
N ALA A 20 -2.04 -3.38 -13.49
CA ALA A 20 -2.92 -4.41 -12.94
C ALA A 20 -2.87 -5.71 -13.78
N GLU A 21 -2.89 -5.60 -15.11
CA GLU A 21 -2.77 -6.75 -16.01
C GLU A 21 -1.41 -7.46 -15.83
N ALA A 22 -0.31 -6.70 -15.78
CA ALA A 22 1.02 -7.27 -15.57
C ALA A 22 1.12 -8.02 -14.23
N ALA A 23 0.60 -7.43 -13.14
CA ALA A 23 0.56 -8.08 -11.84
C ALA A 23 -0.31 -9.35 -11.84
N GLY A 24 -1.46 -9.33 -12.53
CA GLY A 24 -2.34 -10.49 -12.70
C GLY A 24 -1.64 -11.64 -13.42
N ARG A 25 -1.00 -11.37 -14.57
CA ARG A 25 -0.23 -12.36 -15.33
C ARG A 25 0.90 -13.00 -14.53
N ILE A 26 1.59 -12.21 -13.70
CA ILE A 26 2.65 -12.72 -12.82
C ILE A 26 2.05 -13.66 -11.77
N ALA A 27 0.94 -13.26 -11.12
CA ALA A 27 0.29 -14.09 -10.11
C ALA A 27 -0.23 -15.41 -10.69
N GLU A 28 -0.83 -15.38 -11.87
CA GLU A 28 -1.30 -16.57 -12.60
C GLU A 28 -0.15 -17.50 -13.00
N ALA A 29 0.92 -16.96 -13.56
CA ALA A 29 2.08 -17.75 -13.97
C ALA A 29 2.80 -18.45 -12.80
N LEU A 30 2.67 -17.87 -11.59
CA LEU A 30 3.22 -18.43 -10.36
C LEU A 30 2.25 -19.36 -9.62
N ASP A 31 1.01 -19.51 -10.11
CA ASP A 31 -0.09 -20.20 -9.42
C ASP A 31 -0.20 -19.76 -7.94
N TYR A 32 -0.14 -18.44 -7.73
CA TYR A 32 0.15 -17.89 -6.40
C TYR A 32 -1.11 -17.69 -5.56
N VAL A 33 -1.05 -18.15 -4.30
CA VAL A 33 -2.10 -17.95 -3.29
C VAL A 33 -1.64 -16.93 -2.24
N GLY A 34 -2.41 -15.86 -2.05
CA GLY A 34 -2.16 -14.86 -1.02
C GLY A 34 -2.12 -13.43 -1.58
N VAL A 35 -1.19 -12.63 -1.05
CA VAL A 35 -0.92 -11.27 -1.54
C VAL A 35 0.48 -11.24 -2.14
N LEU A 36 0.56 -10.67 -3.34
CA LEU A 36 1.78 -10.48 -4.10
C LEU A 36 1.94 -8.98 -4.37
N ALA A 37 3.06 -8.40 -3.97
CA ALA A 37 3.42 -7.06 -4.40
C ALA A 37 4.37 -7.14 -5.59
N VAL A 38 4.06 -6.38 -6.64
CA VAL A 38 4.89 -6.22 -7.83
C VAL A 38 5.29 -4.75 -7.88
N GLU A 39 6.58 -4.46 -7.71
CA GLU A 39 7.10 -3.11 -7.86
C GLU A 39 7.45 -2.84 -9.32
N LEU A 40 6.98 -1.71 -9.85
CA LEU A 40 7.12 -1.33 -11.24
C LEU A 40 7.84 0.01 -11.34
N PHE A 41 8.74 0.14 -12.32
CA PHE A 41 9.15 1.42 -12.87
C PHE A 41 8.24 1.79 -14.03
N VAL A 42 7.91 3.07 -14.12
CA VAL A 42 7.15 3.66 -15.23
C VAL A 42 8.08 4.61 -15.97
N GLU A 43 8.31 4.34 -17.25
CA GLU A 43 9.09 5.22 -18.13
C GLU A 43 8.24 6.42 -18.57
N ALA A 44 8.88 7.44 -19.14
CA ALA A 44 8.22 8.68 -19.54
C ALA A 44 7.15 8.48 -20.62
N ASP A 45 7.24 7.42 -21.41
CA ASP A 45 6.28 7.01 -22.44
C ASP A 45 5.15 6.11 -21.90
N GLY A 46 5.15 5.82 -20.60
CA GLY A 46 4.20 4.92 -19.95
C GLY A 46 4.61 3.45 -19.95
N THR A 47 5.77 3.09 -20.52
CA THR A 47 6.28 1.71 -20.49
C THR A 47 6.54 1.25 -19.06
N LEU A 48 6.05 0.04 -18.73
CA LEU A 48 6.21 -0.57 -17.42
C LEU A 48 7.38 -1.56 -17.40
N ARG A 49 8.23 -1.49 -16.38
CA ARG A 49 9.25 -2.50 -16.09
C ARG A 49 9.09 -3.04 -14.68
N VAL A 50 9.09 -4.37 -14.54
CA VAL A 50 9.13 -5.02 -13.23
C VAL A 50 10.50 -4.78 -12.60
N ASN A 51 10.50 -4.20 -11.39
CA ASN A 51 11.69 -4.04 -10.56
C ASN A 51 11.88 -5.28 -9.68
N GLU A 52 10.90 -5.55 -8.82
CA GLU A 52 10.94 -6.68 -7.88
C GLU A 52 9.54 -7.23 -7.58
N ILE A 53 9.52 -8.44 -7.02
CA ILE A 53 8.29 -9.11 -6.58
C ILE A 53 8.47 -9.56 -5.12
N ALA A 54 7.47 -9.31 -4.29
CA ALA A 54 7.43 -9.76 -2.90
C ALA A 54 6.18 -10.64 -2.67
N PRO A 55 6.33 -11.97 -2.47
CA PRO A 55 5.24 -12.91 -2.22
C PRO A 55 4.79 -12.84 -0.75
N ARG A 56 4.28 -11.68 -0.36
CA ARG A 56 3.71 -11.39 0.96
C ARG A 56 2.99 -10.05 0.93
N VAL A 57 2.27 -9.75 2.01
CA VAL A 57 1.91 -8.36 2.33
C VAL A 57 3.13 -7.46 2.30
N HIS A 58 2.94 -6.23 1.81
CA HIS A 58 4.02 -5.32 1.49
C HIS A 58 3.82 -3.95 2.15
N ASN A 59 4.94 -3.28 2.41
CA ASN A 59 4.93 -1.96 3.05
C ASN A 59 4.13 -0.94 2.22
N SER A 60 4.29 -0.97 0.88
CA SER A 60 3.54 -0.10 -0.03
C SER A 60 2.03 -0.29 0.06
N GLY A 61 1.53 -1.43 0.56
CA GLY A 61 0.12 -1.69 0.74
C GLY A 61 -0.45 -1.28 2.11
N HIS A 62 0.34 -0.71 3.03
CA HIS A 62 -0.17 -0.39 4.38
C HIS A 62 -1.29 0.66 4.37
N TRP A 63 -1.32 1.54 3.37
CA TRP A 63 -2.43 2.49 3.19
C TRP A 63 -3.80 1.79 3.10
N THR A 64 -3.85 0.52 2.68
CA THR A 64 -5.11 -0.23 2.52
C THR A 64 -5.83 -0.50 3.84
N ILE A 65 -5.18 -0.34 5.00
CA ILE A 65 -5.82 -0.50 6.31
C ILE A 65 -6.96 0.52 6.47
N GLU A 66 -6.70 1.78 6.13
CA GLU A 66 -7.70 2.86 6.18
C GLU A 66 -8.32 3.19 4.82
N GLY A 67 -7.54 3.05 3.75
CA GLY A 67 -7.88 3.60 2.44
C GLY A 67 -8.65 2.67 1.50
N ALA A 68 -8.77 1.38 1.81
CA ALA A 68 -9.48 0.40 0.99
C ALA A 68 -10.66 -0.22 1.76
N GLN A 69 -11.65 -0.77 1.04
CA GLN A 69 -12.76 -1.48 1.67
C GLN A 69 -12.27 -2.69 2.48
N THR A 70 -11.33 -3.45 1.92
CA THR A 70 -10.61 -4.56 2.58
C THR A 70 -9.11 -4.34 2.49
N CYS A 71 -8.40 -4.48 3.62
CA CYS A 71 -6.95 -4.29 3.65
C CYS A 71 -6.18 -5.50 3.13
N GLN A 72 -4.91 -5.30 2.75
CA GLN A 72 -4.05 -6.38 2.25
C GLN A 72 -3.90 -7.54 3.23
N PHE A 73 -3.93 -7.29 4.55
CA PHE A 73 -3.75 -8.34 5.55
C PHE A 73 -4.97 -9.25 5.62
N GLU A 74 -6.16 -8.65 5.58
CA GLU A 74 -7.43 -9.38 5.57
C GLU A 74 -7.60 -10.16 4.26
N ASN A 75 -7.30 -9.54 3.11
CA ASN A 75 -7.33 -10.24 1.83
C ASN A 75 -6.27 -11.34 1.71
N HIS A 76 -5.09 -11.17 2.33
CA HIS A 76 -4.10 -12.23 2.42
C HIS A 76 -4.65 -13.44 3.17
N VAL A 77 -5.27 -13.23 4.34
CA VAL A 77 -5.89 -14.31 5.11
C VAL A 77 -7.04 -14.95 4.32
N ARG A 78 -7.93 -14.15 3.72
CA ARG A 78 -9.04 -14.68 2.89
C ARG A 78 -8.54 -15.59 1.78
N ALA A 79 -7.52 -15.15 1.04
CA ALA A 79 -6.92 -15.94 -0.03
C ALA A 79 -6.35 -17.26 0.49
N VAL A 80 -5.55 -17.23 1.56
CA VAL A 80 -4.94 -18.44 2.15
C VAL A 80 -5.99 -19.40 2.71
N MET A 81 -7.10 -18.88 3.26
CA MET A 81 -8.18 -19.69 3.83
C MET A 81 -9.22 -20.14 2.80
N GLY A 82 -9.08 -19.77 1.52
CA GLY A 82 -10.05 -20.08 0.47
C GLY A 82 -11.40 -19.39 0.63
N TRP A 83 -11.45 -18.24 1.31
CA TRP A 83 -12.66 -17.44 1.48
C TRP A 83 -12.88 -16.50 0.28
N PRO A 84 -14.12 -16.03 0.05
CA PRO A 84 -14.37 -14.95 -0.90
C PRO A 84 -13.48 -13.74 -0.59
N LEU A 85 -12.81 -13.21 -1.62
CA LEU A 85 -11.99 -12.00 -1.48
C LEU A 85 -12.87 -10.78 -1.18
N GLY A 86 -12.34 -9.89 -0.36
CA GLY A 86 -12.98 -8.61 -0.09
C GLY A 86 -12.67 -7.58 -1.19
N SER A 87 -13.61 -6.66 -1.38
CA SER A 87 -13.46 -5.53 -2.30
C SER A 87 -12.20 -4.71 -2.00
N THR A 88 -11.45 -4.37 -3.05
CA THR A 88 -10.28 -3.49 -3.01
C THR A 88 -10.61 -2.04 -3.35
N ALA A 89 -11.90 -1.71 -3.50
CA ALA A 89 -12.34 -0.35 -3.82
C ALA A 89 -11.84 0.66 -2.78
N LEU A 90 -11.46 1.85 -3.26
CA LEU A 90 -10.98 2.93 -2.41
C LEU A 90 -12.10 3.46 -1.51
N ARG A 91 -11.76 3.84 -0.28
CA ARG A 91 -12.60 4.63 0.64
C ARG A 91 -12.35 6.13 0.51
N GLY A 92 -11.18 6.51 -0.01
CA GLY A 92 -10.71 7.89 -0.14
C GLY A 92 -9.33 7.92 -0.77
N THR A 93 -8.80 9.12 -1.00
CA THR A 93 -7.36 9.25 -1.28
C THR A 93 -6.55 8.90 -0.03
N SER A 94 -5.35 8.34 -0.20
CA SER A 94 -4.49 7.94 0.90
C SER A 94 -3.04 8.32 0.63
N VAL A 95 -2.38 8.86 1.66
CA VAL A 95 -0.93 9.06 1.68
C VAL A 95 -0.36 8.36 2.91
N MET A 96 0.30 7.22 2.69
CA MET A 96 0.99 6.50 3.76
C MET A 96 2.46 6.89 3.81
N ARG A 97 2.95 7.29 4.98
CA ARG A 97 4.36 7.64 5.23
C ARG A 97 4.93 6.74 6.31
N ASN A 98 6.11 6.18 6.06
CA ASN A 98 6.85 5.42 7.08
C ASN A 98 7.39 6.36 8.15
N LEU A 99 7.34 5.93 9.41
CA LEU A 99 8.03 6.58 10.53
C LEU A 99 9.34 5.85 10.78
N LEU A 100 10.46 6.53 10.55
CA LEU A 100 11.81 5.98 10.70
C LEU A 100 12.48 6.50 11.96
N GLY A 101 13.06 5.59 12.76
CA GLY A 101 13.82 5.94 13.95
C GLY A 101 13.05 6.90 14.87
N ALA A 102 13.67 8.05 15.16
CA ALA A 102 13.13 9.07 16.06
C ALA A 102 11.85 9.74 15.54
N GLU A 103 11.50 9.62 14.26
CA GLU A 103 10.23 10.15 13.74
C GLU A 103 9.00 9.54 14.45
N ALA A 104 9.13 8.32 14.97
CA ALA A 104 8.08 7.68 15.76
C ALA A 104 7.89 8.29 17.15
N GLU A 105 8.81 9.14 17.63
CA GLU A 105 8.66 9.84 18.91
C GLU A 105 7.61 10.95 18.83
N ALA A 106 7.30 11.45 17.63
CA ALA A 106 6.21 12.40 17.37
C ALA A 106 4.80 11.76 17.41
N TRP A 107 4.68 10.51 17.90
CA TRP A 107 3.43 9.75 17.87
C TRP A 107 2.24 10.49 18.50
N ALA A 108 2.46 11.24 19.60
CA ALA A 108 1.39 11.91 20.31
C ALA A 108 0.76 13.03 19.47
N GLU A 109 1.60 13.81 18.78
CA GLU A 109 1.13 14.83 17.84
C GLU A 109 0.43 14.18 16.64
N LEU A 110 1.03 13.14 16.06
CA LEU A 110 0.47 12.43 14.90
C LEU A 110 -0.89 11.78 15.21
N ALA A 111 -1.05 11.19 16.38
CA ALA A 111 -2.30 10.58 16.82
C ALA A 111 -3.40 11.60 17.11
N ALA A 112 -3.05 12.84 17.44
CA ALA A 112 -4.01 13.92 17.69
C ALA A 112 -4.50 14.61 16.41
N ARG A 113 -3.85 14.39 15.27
CA ARG A 113 -4.17 15.06 14.00
C ARG A 113 -5.42 14.43 13.35
N PRO A 114 -6.48 15.20 13.08
CA PRO A 114 -7.65 14.69 12.36
C PRO A 114 -7.29 14.14 10.97
N GLY A 115 -7.87 13.01 10.60
CA GLY A 115 -7.64 12.36 9.30
C GLY A 115 -6.29 11.65 9.16
N VAL A 116 -5.48 11.61 10.22
CA VAL A 116 -4.22 10.87 10.29
C VAL A 116 -4.39 9.65 11.18
N HIS A 117 -4.01 8.49 10.65
CA HIS A 117 -4.11 7.21 11.33
C HIS A 117 -2.73 6.66 11.62
N LEU A 118 -2.38 6.57 12.91
CA LEU A 118 -1.07 6.13 13.37
C LEU A 118 -1.03 4.62 13.62
N HIS A 119 0.00 3.96 13.09
CA HIS A 119 0.34 2.56 13.38
C HIS A 119 1.77 2.44 13.87
N LEU A 120 1.96 2.02 15.12
CA LEU A 120 3.27 1.73 15.70
C LEU A 120 3.48 0.22 15.84
N TYR A 121 4.68 -0.25 15.51
CA TYR A 121 4.98 -1.69 15.49
C TYR A 121 5.45 -2.24 16.85
N GLY A 122 5.35 -1.47 17.94
CA GLY A 122 5.75 -1.90 19.28
C GLY A 122 7.24 -2.23 19.44
N LYS A 123 8.10 -1.71 18.56
CA LYS A 123 9.55 -1.97 18.59
C LYS A 123 10.20 -1.23 19.75
N ARG A 124 10.77 -1.98 20.71
CA ARG A 124 11.36 -1.43 21.94
C ARG A 124 12.62 -0.57 21.74
N ARG A 125 13.36 -0.77 20.65
CA ARG A 125 14.62 -0.06 20.38
C ARG A 125 14.47 0.83 19.15
N VAL A 126 14.64 2.14 19.33
CA VAL A 126 14.77 3.09 18.23
C VAL A 126 16.18 2.99 17.64
N ALA A 127 16.27 3.04 16.32
CA ALA A 127 17.55 3.11 15.59
C ALA A 127 17.33 3.90 14.29
N GLU A 128 18.36 4.61 13.84
CA GLU A 128 18.33 5.36 12.59
C GLU A 128 17.96 4.46 11.40
N GLY A 129 17.09 4.95 10.51
CA GLY A 129 16.59 4.21 9.34
C GLY A 129 15.66 3.03 9.65
N ARG A 130 15.47 2.65 10.92
CA ARG A 130 14.59 1.54 11.29
C ARG A 130 13.13 1.97 11.16
N LYS A 131 12.32 1.22 10.40
CA LYS A 131 10.87 1.43 10.34
C LYS A 131 10.25 1.14 11.71
N MET A 132 9.74 2.16 12.38
CA MET A 132 9.14 2.06 13.71
C MET A 132 7.61 2.02 13.66
N GLY A 133 7.03 2.53 12.58
CA GLY A 133 5.60 2.56 12.33
C GLY A 133 5.30 3.16 10.96
N HIS A 134 4.05 3.52 10.74
CA HIS A 134 3.62 4.37 9.64
C HIS A 134 2.44 5.24 10.07
N VAL A 135 2.17 6.28 9.30
CA VAL A 135 0.92 7.04 9.35
C VAL A 135 0.24 6.98 8.00
N THR A 136 -1.08 6.89 8.00
CA THR A 136 -1.91 7.01 6.80
C THR A 136 -2.78 8.25 6.93
N GLU A 137 -2.62 9.19 6.01
CA GLU A 137 -3.48 10.38 5.90
C GLU A 137 -4.58 10.11 4.86
N ILE A 138 -5.84 10.28 5.23
CA ILE A 138 -7.00 10.02 4.37
C ILE A 138 -7.64 11.33 3.91
N GLY A 139 -7.81 11.45 2.60
CA GLY A 139 -8.57 12.53 1.97
C GLY A 139 -9.88 12.03 1.35
N PRO A 140 -10.69 12.93 0.77
CA PRO A 140 -11.92 12.55 0.08
C PRO A 140 -11.63 11.62 -1.09
N LEU A 141 -12.65 10.88 -1.55
CA LEU A 141 -12.58 10.14 -2.80
C LEU A 141 -12.30 11.10 -3.97
N PRO A 142 -11.37 10.75 -4.88
CA PRO A 142 -11.21 11.52 -6.10
C PRO A 142 -12.49 11.40 -6.95
N PRO A 143 -12.84 12.43 -7.73
CA PRO A 143 -13.96 12.33 -8.66
C PRO A 143 -13.69 11.19 -9.66
N PRO A 144 -14.74 10.57 -10.24
CA PRO A 144 -14.59 9.62 -11.32
C PRO A 144 -13.76 10.24 -12.45
N VAL A 145 -12.76 9.51 -12.93
CA VAL A 145 -12.02 9.92 -14.13
C VAL A 145 -12.99 9.76 -15.32
N ALA A 146 -13.20 10.84 -16.07
CA ALA A 146 -14.06 10.87 -17.26
C ALA A 146 -13.43 10.10 -18.43
#